data_AF-A0A6G0VHW7-F1
#
_entry.id   AF-A0A6G0VHW7-F1
#
_cell.length_a   1.000
_cell.length_b   1.000
_cell.length_c   1.000
_cell.angle_alpha   90.00
_cell.angle_beta   90.00
_cell.angle_gamma   90.00
#
_symmetry.space_group_name_H-M   'P 1'
#
loop_
_entity.id
_entity.type
_entity.pdbx_description
1 polymer ?
#
loop_
_entity_poly.entity_id
_entity_poly.type
_entity_poly.pdbx_seq_one_letter_code
_entity_poly.pdbx_strand_id
1 'polypeptide(L)'
;CDTHEFTILYDGPASIGTLVKNNNQHTYLVESDQIDFALTSIKQTYTCHIPVIQTEHSQLNIITDPLFFNFFKPKTISPKNTDLKTSINTKFFYIENRFKSSMTCLCTDLLQKQCELKKKQLLHKLSLATYSLSGFAYAMSEDPGFIFKWKL
;
A
#
# COMPACT_ATOMS: atom_id res chain seq x y z
N CYS A 1 5.38 34.50 -20.26
CA CYS A 1 5.31 33.60 -19.11
C CYS A 1 6.48 33.93 -18.22
N ASP A 2 6.24 34.42 -17.01
CA ASP A 2 7.30 34.84 -16.10
C ASP A 2 7.63 33.68 -15.13
N THR A 3 8.88 33.22 -15.13
CA THR A 3 9.33 32.13 -14.26
C THR A 3 9.31 32.51 -12.78
N HIS A 4 9.18 33.80 -12.47
CA HIS A 4 9.06 34.29 -11.09
C HIS A 4 7.68 34.05 -10.45
N GLU A 5 6.65 33.74 -11.25
CA GLU A 5 5.29 33.39 -10.79
C GLU A 5 5.21 31.99 -10.19
N PHE A 6 6.19 31.14 -10.50
CA PHE A 6 6.25 29.76 -10.02
C PHE A 6 7.28 29.62 -8.92
N THR A 7 6.99 28.78 -7.92
CA THR A 7 7.92 28.47 -6.84
C THR A 7 7.94 26.97 -6.60
N ILE A 8 9.11 26.45 -6.27
CA ILE A 8 9.32 25.05 -5.93
C ILE A 8 8.82 24.80 -4.50
N LEU A 9 7.81 23.94 -4.37
CA LEU A 9 7.29 23.48 -3.08
C LEU A 9 8.19 22.40 -2.46
N TYR A 10 8.71 21.50 -3.30
CA TYR A 10 9.58 20.40 -2.90
C TYR A 10 10.49 20.02 -4.06
N ASP A 11 11.76 19.74 -3.75
CA ASP A 11 12.77 19.23 -4.67
C ASP A 11 13.45 18.03 -4.01
N GLY A 12 13.23 16.84 -4.56
CA GLY A 12 13.71 15.61 -3.98
C GLY A 12 12.96 14.36 -4.46
N PRO A 13 13.31 13.18 -3.93
CA PRO A 13 12.68 11.92 -4.30
C PRO A 13 11.23 11.85 -3.81
N ALA A 14 10.34 11.37 -4.66
CA ALA A 14 8.95 11.07 -4.33
C ALA A 14 8.63 9.61 -4.64
N SER A 15 7.84 8.98 -3.76
CA SER A 15 7.32 7.63 -3.97
C SER A 15 6.07 7.66 -4.82
N ILE A 16 5.93 6.75 -5.78
CA ILE A 16 4.75 6.68 -6.66
C ILE A 16 3.85 5.52 -6.22
N GLY A 17 2.62 5.84 -5.80
CA GLY A 17 1.56 4.89 -5.52
C GLY A 17 0.56 4.83 -6.67
N THR A 18 0.41 3.67 -7.31
CA THR A 18 -0.55 3.48 -8.42
C THR A 18 -1.94 3.18 -7.86
N LEU A 19 -2.95 3.99 -8.22
CA LEU A 19 -4.33 3.67 -7.88
C LEU A 19 -4.89 2.72 -8.95
N VAL A 20 -5.05 1.44 -8.60
CA VAL A 20 -5.47 0.33 -9.48
C VAL A 20 -6.81 0.56 -10.20
N LYS A 21 -7.60 1.58 -9.83
CA LYS A 21 -8.92 1.83 -10.40
C LYS A 21 -8.92 2.47 -11.80
N ASN A 22 -7.87 3.23 -12.17
CA ASN A 22 -7.74 3.85 -13.49
C ASN A 22 -6.26 3.83 -13.89
N ASN A 23 -5.89 3.11 -14.95
CA ASN A 23 -4.49 2.88 -15.37
C ASN A 23 -3.66 4.15 -15.64
N ASN A 24 -4.26 5.34 -15.64
CA ASN A 24 -3.60 6.60 -15.99
C ASN A 24 -3.46 7.56 -14.79
N GLN A 25 -3.85 7.14 -13.58
CA GLN A 25 -3.82 7.99 -12.39
C GLN A 25 -2.77 7.51 -11.38
N HIS A 26 -1.73 8.32 -11.19
CA HIS A 26 -0.65 8.08 -10.24
C HIS A 26 -0.76 9.03 -9.05
N THR A 27 -0.52 8.51 -7.84
CA THR A 27 -0.40 9.32 -6.63
C THR A 27 1.08 9.47 -6.30
N TYR A 28 1.57 10.71 -6.27
CA TYR A 28 2.93 11.04 -5.86
C TYR A 28 2.93 11.37 -4.38
N LEU A 29 3.77 10.66 -3.63
CA LEU A 29 3.91 10.78 -2.19
C LEU A 29 5.29 11.33 -1.85
N VAL A 30 5.32 12.41 -1.08
CA VAL A 30 6.54 13.00 -0.55
C VAL A 30 6.51 12.78 0.96
N GLU A 31 7.50 12.05 1.46
CA GLU A 31 7.74 11.82 2.89
C GLU A 31 9.09 12.48 3.25
N SER A 32 9.08 13.51 4.09
CA SER A 32 10.27 14.24 4.52
C SER A 32 10.07 14.81 5.93
N ASP A 33 11.14 14.97 6.71
CA ASP A 33 11.09 15.44 8.11
C ASP A 33 10.29 16.73 8.33
N GLN A 34 10.15 17.57 7.29
CA GLN A 34 9.48 18.85 7.34
C GLN A 34 8.17 18.90 6.55
N ILE A 35 7.97 17.99 5.59
CA ILE A 35 6.92 18.11 4.57
C ILE A 35 6.37 16.73 4.19
N ASP A 36 5.12 16.48 4.56
CA ASP A 36 4.37 15.28 4.22
C ASP A 36 3.11 15.63 3.40
N PHE A 37 3.16 15.40 2.10
CA PHE A 37 2.00 15.58 1.21
C PHE A 37 1.90 14.50 0.13
N ALA A 38 0.68 14.32 -0.36
CA ALA A 38 0.36 13.42 -1.46
C ALA A 38 -0.39 14.20 -2.55
N LEU A 39 -0.01 14.01 -3.81
CA LEU A 39 -0.64 14.65 -4.96
C LEU A 39 -1.03 13.61 -5.99
N THR A 40 -2.31 13.57 -6.34
CA THR A 40 -2.81 12.70 -7.39
C THR A 40 -2.70 13.39 -8.75
N SER A 41 -2.08 12.73 -9.73
CA SER A 41 -2.05 13.21 -11.11
C SER A 41 -3.44 13.15 -11.72
N ILE A 42 -3.80 14.15 -12.52
CA ILE A 42 -5.01 14.13 -13.35
C ILE A 42 -4.62 13.86 -14.81
N LYS A 43 -3.74 14.69 -15.36
CA LYS A 43 -3.33 14.65 -16.76
C LYS A 43 -2.00 15.36 -16.98
N GLN A 44 -1.33 15.02 -18.07
CA GLN A 44 -0.19 15.79 -18.55
C GLN A 44 -0.68 17.05 -19.25
N THR A 45 -0.04 18.18 -18.96
CA THR A 45 -0.32 19.50 -19.52
C THR A 45 1.00 20.26 -19.74
N TYR A 46 0.90 21.50 -20.20
CA TYR A 46 2.05 22.38 -20.36
C TYR A 46 1.86 23.63 -19.52
N THR A 47 2.91 24.04 -18.83
CA THR A 47 2.99 25.34 -18.16
C THR A 47 4.25 26.02 -18.65
N CYS A 48 4.16 27.21 -19.22
CA CYS A 48 5.33 27.92 -19.71
C CYS A 48 6.15 27.16 -20.78
N HIS A 49 5.48 26.38 -21.64
CA HIS A 49 6.12 25.44 -22.58
C HIS A 49 6.89 24.27 -21.94
N ILE A 50 6.75 24.08 -20.62
CA ILE A 50 7.34 22.96 -19.89
C ILE A 50 6.27 21.89 -19.69
N PRO A 51 6.57 20.62 -20.00
CA PRO A 51 5.66 19.53 -19.70
C PRO A 51 5.52 19.38 -18.18
N VAL A 52 4.28 19.52 -17.68
CA VAL A 52 3.96 19.35 -16.26
C VAL A 52 2.78 18.41 -16.10
N ILE A 53 2.66 17.78 -14.94
CA ILE A 53 1.54 16.94 -14.57
C ILE A 53 0.60 17.78 -13.71
N GLN A 54 -0.63 17.99 -14.20
CA GLN A 54 -1.67 18.65 -13.43
C GLN A 54 -2.13 17.73 -12.31
N THR A 55 -2.27 18.28 -11.11
CA THR A 55 -2.75 17.54 -9.94
C THR A 55 -4.19 17.91 -9.58
N GLU A 56 -4.76 17.20 -8.60
CA GLU A 56 -6.03 17.55 -7.96
C GLU A 56 -6.09 18.98 -7.40
N HIS A 57 -4.94 19.58 -7.11
CA HIS A 57 -4.85 20.95 -6.66
C HIS A 57 -4.52 21.87 -7.84
N SER A 58 -5.41 22.80 -8.17
CA SER A 58 -5.31 23.68 -9.36
C SER A 58 -4.02 24.51 -9.43
N GLN A 59 -3.38 24.76 -8.29
CA GLN A 59 -2.14 25.54 -8.16
C GLN A 59 -0.87 24.67 -8.02
N LEU A 60 -1.00 23.34 -7.88
CA LEU A 60 0.15 22.45 -7.73
C LEU A 60 0.30 21.58 -8.97
N ASN A 61 1.49 21.63 -9.57
CA ASN A 61 1.85 20.84 -10.73
C ASN A 61 3.16 20.10 -10.43
N ILE A 62 3.34 18.92 -11.02
CA ILE A 62 4.52 18.08 -10.82
C ILE A 62 5.37 18.10 -12.09
N ILE A 63 6.68 18.24 -11.92
CA ILE A 63 7.67 18.10 -12.99
C ILE A 63 8.46 16.83 -12.70
N THR A 64 8.49 15.92 -13.68
CA THR A 64 9.23 14.65 -13.57
C THR A 64 10.40 14.58 -14.54
N ASP A 65 10.43 15.46 -15.55
CA ASP A 65 11.48 15.49 -16.55
C ASP A 65 12.73 16.22 -16.02
N PRO A 66 13.88 15.52 -15.88
CA PRO A 66 15.11 16.08 -15.33
C PRO A 66 15.63 17.31 -16.09
N LEU A 67 15.29 17.45 -17.38
CA LEU A 67 15.72 18.58 -18.20
C LEU A 67 15.20 19.92 -17.67
N PHE A 68 14.08 19.90 -16.95
CA PHE A 68 13.38 21.10 -16.48
C PHE A 68 13.52 21.37 -14.98
N PHE A 69 14.27 20.54 -14.23
CA PHE A 69 14.44 20.71 -12.78
C PHE A 69 15.12 22.03 -12.43
N ASN A 70 16.07 22.48 -13.24
CA ASN A 70 16.80 23.74 -13.01
C ASN A 70 16.07 24.98 -13.56
N PHE A 71 14.88 24.82 -14.15
CA PHE A 71 14.18 25.92 -14.81
C PHE A 71 13.53 26.89 -13.81
N PHE A 72 13.15 26.37 -12.64
CA PHE A 72 12.54 27.16 -11.57
C PHE A 72 13.55 27.39 -10.46
N LYS A 73 13.52 28.57 -9.84
CA LYS A 73 14.38 28.88 -8.70
C LYS A 73 13.63 28.57 -7.41
N PRO A 74 14.25 27.86 -6.45
CA PRO A 74 13.67 27.69 -5.14
C PRO A 74 13.54 29.06 -4.46
N LYS A 75 12.33 29.44 -4.06
CA LYS A 75 12.10 30.54 -3.11
C LYS A 75 11.67 29.90 -1.79
N THR A 76 12.14 30.45 -0.68
CA THR A 76 11.77 29.99 0.67
C THR A 76 10.28 30.22 0.90
N ILE A 77 9.47 29.18 0.75
CA ILE A 77 8.04 29.25 1.06
C ILE A 77 7.88 29.03 2.58
N SER A 78 7.31 30.01 3.28
CA SER A 78 6.89 29.81 4.67
C SER A 78 5.66 28.90 4.71
N PRO A 79 5.68 27.77 5.44
CA PRO A 79 4.58 26.79 5.47
C PRO A 79 3.27 27.30 6.09
N LYS A 80 3.18 28.58 6.46
CA LYS A 80 1.99 29.20 7.06
C LYS A 80 0.96 29.72 6.05
N ASN A 81 1.30 29.85 4.76
CA ASN A 81 0.48 30.65 3.82
C ASN A 81 -0.18 29.85 2.70
N THR A 82 0.01 28.55 2.62
CA THR A 82 -0.75 27.71 1.70
C THR A 82 -1.91 27.15 2.49
N ASP A 83 -3.12 27.66 2.24
CA ASP A 83 -4.36 27.20 2.85
C ASP A 83 -4.63 25.75 2.39
N LEU A 84 -3.85 24.82 2.95
CA LEU A 84 -3.78 23.40 2.63
C LEU A 84 -4.97 22.65 3.28
N LYS A 85 -6.15 23.27 3.29
CA LYS A 85 -7.36 22.70 3.90
C LYS A 85 -7.96 21.54 3.09
N THR A 86 -7.46 21.28 1.89
CA THR A 86 -7.85 20.12 1.05
C THR A 86 -6.98 18.88 1.23
N SER A 87 -5.90 18.93 2.03
CA SER A 87 -5.01 17.78 2.32
C SER A 87 -5.62 16.72 3.25
N ILE A 88 -6.80 16.97 3.83
CA ILE A 88 -7.43 16.07 4.79
C ILE A 88 -7.93 14.79 4.10
N ASN A 89 -8.51 14.89 2.89
CA ASN A 89 -9.10 13.73 2.21
C ASN A 89 -8.05 12.69 1.77
N THR A 90 -6.91 13.14 1.25
CA THR A 90 -5.86 12.24 0.72
C THR A 90 -5.12 11.54 1.86
N LYS A 91 -4.94 12.19 3.03
CA LYS A 91 -4.40 11.56 4.24
C LYS A 91 -5.32 10.46 4.78
N PHE A 92 -6.64 10.72 4.85
CA PHE A 92 -7.59 9.71 5.30
C PHE A 92 -7.64 8.50 4.36
N PHE A 93 -7.63 8.72 3.05
CA PHE A 93 -7.60 7.64 2.07
C PHE A 93 -6.33 6.77 2.18
N TYR A 94 -5.17 7.40 2.39
CA TYR A 94 -3.90 6.68 2.60
C TYR A 94 -3.91 5.86 3.89
N ILE A 95 -4.36 6.44 5.01
CA ILE A 95 -4.49 5.73 6.29
C ILE A 95 -5.42 4.53 6.12
N GLU A 96 -6.57 4.71 5.48
CA GLU A 96 -7.53 3.63 5.20
C GLU A 96 -6.88 2.50 4.37
N ASN A 97 -6.21 2.85 3.27
CA ASN A 97 -5.60 1.86 2.39
C ASN A 97 -4.43 1.11 3.08
N ARG A 98 -3.63 1.80 3.88
CA ARG A 98 -2.55 1.20 4.67
C ARG A 98 -3.09 0.28 5.77
N PHE A 99 -4.14 0.70 6.48
CA PHE A 99 -4.83 -0.15 7.46
C PHE A 99 -5.41 -1.40 6.80
N LYS A 100 -6.08 -1.24 5.66
CA LYS A 100 -6.65 -2.36 4.90
C LYS A 100 -5.59 -3.36 4.44
N SER A 101 -4.47 -2.87 3.91
CA SER A 101 -3.36 -3.72 3.47
C SER A 101 -2.73 -4.47 4.64
N SER A 102 -2.47 -3.77 5.75
CA SER A 102 -1.90 -4.36 6.97
C SER A 102 -2.81 -5.44 7.57
N MET A 103 -4.11 -5.15 7.64
CA MET A 103 -5.11 -6.10 8.15
C MET A 103 -5.22 -7.34 7.24
N THR A 104 -5.20 -7.13 5.92
CA THR A 104 -5.26 -8.23 4.95
C THR A 104 -4.03 -9.13 5.09
N CYS A 105 -2.83 -8.55 5.18
CA CYS A 105 -1.59 -9.29 5.38
C CYS A 105 -1.62 -10.12 6.67
N LEU A 106 -2.06 -9.52 7.78
CA LEU A 106 -2.21 -10.20 9.06
C LEU A 106 -3.22 -11.36 8.96
N CYS A 107 -4.39 -11.13 8.35
CA CYS A 107 -5.38 -12.18 8.13
C CYS A 107 -4.81 -13.33 7.29
N THR A 108 -4.08 -13.04 6.21
CA THR A 108 -3.46 -14.08 5.38
C THR A 108 -2.40 -14.87 6.12
N ASP A 109 -1.56 -14.22 6.94
CA ASP A 109 -0.55 -14.91 7.74
C ASP A 109 -1.21 -15.80 8.80
N LEU A 110 -2.21 -15.30 9.52
CA LEU A 110 -2.96 -16.09 10.51
C LEU A 110 -3.63 -17.33 9.88
N LEU A 111 -4.26 -17.17 8.71
CA LEU A 111 -4.84 -18.30 7.98
C LEU A 111 -3.76 -19.32 7.56
N GLN A 112 -2.60 -18.85 7.11
CA GLN A 112 -1.49 -19.72 6.76
C GLN A 112 -0.94 -20.47 7.98
N LYS A 113 -0.74 -19.78 9.12
CA LYS A 113 -0.32 -20.41 10.37
C LYS A 113 -1.33 -21.45 10.85
N GLN A 114 -2.62 -21.16 10.74
CA GLN A 114 -3.68 -22.10 11.11
C GLN A 114 -3.67 -23.34 10.21
N CYS A 115 -3.45 -23.16 8.90
CA CYS A 115 -3.33 -24.27 7.95
C CYS A 115 -2.13 -25.16 8.29
N GLU A 116 -0.96 -24.57 8.53
CA GLU A 116 0.25 -25.30 8.92
C GLU A 116 0.09 -26.05 10.25
N LEU A 117 -0.60 -25.45 11.24
CA LEU A 117 -0.92 -26.12 12.50
C LEU A 117 -1.81 -27.35 12.27
N LYS A 118 -2.89 -27.20 11.50
CA LYS A 118 -3.80 -28.32 11.18
C LYS A 118 -3.08 -29.42 10.41
N LYS A 119 -2.19 -29.07 9.48
CA LYS A 119 -1.36 -30.04 8.77
C LYS A 119 -0.44 -30.82 9.71
N LYS A 120 0.22 -30.15 10.66
CA LYS A 120 1.05 -30.83 11.68
C LYS A 120 0.22 -31.72 12.59
N GLN A 121 -0.96 -31.28 13.02
CA GLN A 121 -1.89 -32.11 13.80
C GLN A 121 -2.33 -33.35 13.01
N LEU A 122 -2.66 -33.19 11.72
CA LEU A 122 -3.04 -34.31 10.87
C LEU A 122 -1.89 -35.31 10.72
N LEU A 123 -0.67 -34.83 10.48
CA LEU A 123 0.52 -35.70 10.41
C LEU A 123 0.78 -36.44 11.72
N HIS A 124 0.62 -35.77 12.86
CA HIS A 124 0.72 -36.42 14.17
C HIS A 124 -0.36 -37.49 14.34
N LYS A 125 -1.64 -37.20 14.02
CA LYS A 125 -2.71 -38.19 14.04
C LYS A 125 -2.39 -39.37 13.11
N LEU A 126 -1.92 -39.14 11.89
CA LEU A 126 -1.51 -40.20 10.95
C LEU A 126 -0.35 -41.07 11.48
N SER A 127 0.59 -40.49 12.22
CA SER A 127 1.66 -41.27 12.87
C SER A 127 1.15 -42.24 13.94
N LEU A 128 0.00 -41.95 14.56
CA LEU A 128 -0.65 -42.91 15.47
C LEU A 128 -1.27 -44.08 14.70
N ALA A 129 -1.67 -43.88 13.44
CA ALA A 129 -2.31 -44.91 12.63
C ALA A 129 -1.39 -46.10 12.33
N THR A 130 -0.08 -45.88 12.31
CA THR A 130 0.93 -46.93 12.11
C THR A 130 1.20 -47.74 13.38
N TYR A 131 0.96 -47.17 14.57
CA TYR A 131 1.26 -47.81 15.86
C TYR A 131 0.01 -48.38 16.56
N SER A 132 -1.12 -47.69 16.47
CA SER A 132 -2.37 -48.07 17.12
C SER A 132 -3.58 -47.61 16.32
N LEU A 133 -4.27 -48.57 15.70
CA LEU A 133 -5.46 -48.31 14.91
C LEU A 133 -6.63 -47.76 15.75
N SER A 134 -6.75 -48.22 17.00
CA SER A 134 -7.76 -47.72 17.94
C SER A 134 -7.42 -46.32 18.46
N GLY A 135 -6.15 -46.04 18.75
CA GLY A 135 -5.68 -44.71 19.17
C GLY A 135 -5.82 -43.67 18.06
N PHE A 136 -5.55 -44.06 16.82
CA PHE A 136 -5.83 -43.25 15.64
C PHE A 136 -7.33 -43.02 15.44
N ALA A 137 -8.14 -44.08 15.63
CA ALA A 137 -9.58 -43.97 15.46
C ALA A 137 -10.17 -42.93 16.41
N TYR A 138 -9.84 -43.04 17.69
CA TYR A 138 -10.22 -42.08 18.72
C TYR A 138 -9.71 -40.66 18.42
N ALA A 139 -8.45 -40.51 18.00
CA ALA A 139 -7.87 -39.20 17.71
C ALA A 139 -8.50 -38.53 16.48
N MET A 140 -9.02 -39.29 15.51
CA MET A 140 -9.68 -38.75 14.32
C MET A 140 -11.17 -38.52 14.50
N SER A 141 -11.88 -39.41 15.20
CA SER A 141 -13.31 -39.26 15.48
C SER A 141 -13.59 -38.26 16.60
N GLU A 142 -12.62 -38.00 17.47
CA GLU A 142 -12.79 -37.25 18.73
C GLU A 142 -13.92 -37.82 19.61
N ASP A 143 -14.31 -39.08 19.34
CA ASP A 143 -15.44 -39.81 19.94
C ASP A 143 -15.03 -41.29 20.15
N PRO A 144 -15.19 -41.86 21.36
CA PRO A 144 -14.75 -43.22 21.72
C PRO A 144 -15.44 -44.40 20.99
N GLY A 145 -16.35 -44.16 20.03
CA GLY A 145 -17.14 -45.23 19.39
C GLY A 145 -16.60 -45.85 18.09
N PHE A 146 -15.54 -45.32 17.47
CA PHE A 146 -15.16 -45.69 16.10
C PHE A 146 -13.99 -46.70 16.03
N ILE A 147 -14.14 -47.75 15.21
CA ILE A 147 -13.08 -48.73 14.89
C ILE A 147 -12.79 -48.63 13.39
N PHE A 148 -11.58 -48.21 13.02
CA PHE A 148 -11.13 -48.29 11.63
C PHE A 148 -10.58 -49.69 11.33
N LYS A 149 -10.81 -50.19 10.11
CA LYS A 149 -10.13 -51.38 9.56
C LYS A 149 -9.47 -50.99 8.24
N TRP A 150 -8.18 -51.27 8.10
CA TRP A 150 -7.50 -51.16 6.82
C TRP A 150 -7.93 -52.32 5.93
N LYS A 151 -8.45 -52.03 4.73
CA LYS A 151 -8.66 -53.02 3.68
C LYS A 151 -7.46 -52.92 2.73
N LEU A 152 -6.55 -53.89 2.81
CA LEU A 152 -5.49 -54.12 1.84
C LEU A 152 -6.09 -54.70 0.55
#